data_AF-A0A6V7JF77-F1
#
_entry.id   AF-A0A6V7JF77-F1
#
_cell.length_a   1.000
_cell.length_b   1.000
_cell.length_c   1.000
_cell.angle_alpha   90.00
_cell.angle_beta   90.00
_cell.angle_gamma   90.00
#
_symmetry.space_group_name_H-M   'P 1'
#
loop_
_entity.id
_entity.type
_entity.pdbx_description
1 polymer ?
#
loop_
_entity_poly.entity_id
_entity_poly.type
_entity_poly.pdbx_seq_one_letter_code
_entity_poly.pdbx_strand_id
1 'polypeptide(L)' 'DYTVKYLLNHDVTPEKLVLGIPTYGRSYTLYNADANEIGAPADGPGEEGDATREKGYLAYYE' A
#
# COMPACT_ATOMS: atom_id res chain seq x y z
N ASP A 1 -9.32 5.23 -8.82
CA ASP A 1 -8.65 5.51 -10.11
C ASP A 1 -8.28 7.00 -10.30
N TYR A 2 -7.84 7.69 -9.23
CA TYR A 2 -7.56 9.13 -9.29
C TYR A 2 -6.31 9.47 -10.12
N THR A 3 -5.16 8.89 -9.79
CA THR A 3 -3.87 9.21 -10.43
C THR A 3 -3.88 8.90 -11.93
N VAL A 4 -4.49 7.77 -12.34
CA VAL A 4 -4.64 7.43 -13.76
C VAL A 4 -5.46 8.48 -14.49
N LYS A 5 -6.66 8.83 -13.99
CA LYS A 5 -7.50 9.89 -14.57
C LYS A 5 -6.78 11.24 -14.60
N TYR A 6 -6.05 11.58 -13.54
CA TYR A 6 -5.27 12.81 -13.48
C TYR A 6 -4.25 12.87 -14.62
N LEU A 7 -3.45 11.82 -14.83
CA LEU A 7 -2.45 11.78 -15.90
C LEU A 7 -3.09 11.86 -17.29
N LEU A 8 -4.18 11.13 -17.51
CA LEU A 8 -4.91 11.18 -18.78
C LEU A 8 -5.48 12.57 -19.08
N ASN A 9 -5.89 13.31 -18.04
CA ASN A 9 -6.33 14.71 -18.16
C ASN A 9 -5.17 15.70 -18.38
N HIS A 10 -3.92 15.27 -18.25
CA HIS A 10 -2.70 16.07 -18.46
C HIS A 10 -1.89 15.56 -19.66
N ASP A 11 -2.59 15.21 -20.74
CA ASP A 11 -2.02 14.84 -22.05
C ASP A 11 -1.10 13.61 -22.05
N VAL A 12 -1.15 12.77 -21.01
CA VAL A 12 -0.50 11.46 -21.04
C VAL A 12 -1.32 10.53 -21.93
N THR A 13 -0.73 10.07 -23.03
CA THR A 13 -1.35 9.07 -23.91
C THR A 13 -1.48 7.72 -23.19
N PRO A 14 -2.67 7.08 -23.15
CA PRO A 14 -2.90 5.83 -22.42
C PRO A 14 -1.90 4.72 -22.73
N GLU A 15 -1.46 4.62 -23.99
CA GLU A 15 -0.57 3.56 -24.47
C GLU A 15 0.85 3.69 -23.92
N LYS A 16 1.20 4.86 -23.38
CA LYS A 16 2.49 5.13 -22.73
C LYS A 16 2.40 5.05 -21.20
N LEU A 17 1.20 4.86 -20.64
CA LEU A 17 1.00 4.76 -19.21
C LEU A 17 1.19 3.30 -18.76
N VAL A 18 2.27 3.04 -18.02
CA VAL A 18 2.51 1.75 -17.39
C VAL A 18 1.89 1.75 -16.00
N LEU A 19 0.82 0.97 -15.80
CA LEU A 19 0.18 0.81 -14.50
C LEU A 19 0.99 -0.15 -13.62
N GLY A 20 1.48 0.34 -12.49
CA GLY A 20 2.12 -0.50 -11.48
C GLY A 20 1.10 -1.36 -10.73
N ILE A 21 1.38 -2.64 -10.59
CA ILE A 21 0.59 -3.60 -9.79
C ILE A 21 1.51 -4.11 -8.67
N PRO A 22 1.31 -3.68 -7.41
CA PRO A 22 2.18 -4.12 -6.32
C PRO A 22 1.86 -5.57 -5.93
N THR A 23 2.91 -6.39 -5.80
CA THR A 23 2.86 -7.75 -5.25
C THR A 23 3.28 -7.76 -3.77
N TYR A 24 2.96 -6.68 -3.06
CA TYR A 24 3.26 -6.44 -1.66
C TYR A 24 2.15 -5.59 -1.03
N GLY A 25 2.07 -5.61 0.30
CA GLY A 25 1.21 -4.77 1.12
C GLY A 25 2.01 -3.88 2.08
N ARG A 26 1.33 -2.88 2.64
CA ARG A 26 1.83 -2.10 3.78
C ARG A 26 1.01 -2.47 5.00
N SER A 27 1.68 -2.74 6.12
CA SER A 27 1.04 -3.16 7.37
C SER A 27 1.30 -2.15 8.50
N TYR A 28 0.43 -2.16 9.50
CA TYR A 28 0.47 -1.25 10.65
C TYR A 28 0.14 -2.02 11.93
N THR A 29 0.75 -1.62 13.04
CA THR A 29 0.38 -2.09 14.37
C THR A 29 -0.73 -1.18 14.89
N LEU A 30 -1.92 -1.73 15.13
CA LEU A 30 -3.07 -0.97 15.63
C LEU A 30 -2.82 -0.51 17.07
N TYR A 31 -3.22 0.72 17.38
CA TYR A 31 -3.21 1.22 18.76
C TYR A 31 -4.24 0.46 19.63
N ASN A 32 -5.37 0.06 19.04
CA ASN A 32 -6.38 -0.80 19.66
C ASN A 32 -6.78 -1.90 18.66
N ALA A 33 -6.59 -3.17 19.03
CA ALA A 33 -6.89 -4.32 18.16
C ALA A 33 -8.37 -4.45 17.77
N ASP A 34 -9.28 -3.92 18.60
CA ASP A 34 -10.71 -3.95 18.31
C ASP A 34 -11.13 -2.87 17.29
N ALA A 35 -10.30 -1.84 17.07
CA ALA A 35 -10.49 -0.80 16.07
C ALA A 35 -9.66 -1.13 14.81
N ASN A 36 -10.22 -1.96 13.93
CA ASN A 36 -9.55 -2.52 12.74
C ASN A 36 -10.17 -2.06 11.41
N GLU A 37 -11.00 -1.02 11.46
CA GLU A 37 -11.56 -0.36 10.29
C GLU A 37 -10.54 0.53 9.54
N ILE A 38 -10.88 0.90 8.31
CA ILE A 38 -10.08 1.84 7.51
C ILE A 38 -10.01 3.19 8.24
N GLY A 39 -8.77 3.64 8.50
CA GLY A 39 -8.50 4.91 9.18
C GLY A 39 -8.37 4.79 10.70
N ALA A 40 -8.44 3.59 11.26
CA ALA A 40 -8.19 3.37 12.68
C ALA A 40 -6.78 3.84 13.11
N PRO A 41 -6.60 4.34 14.35
CA PRO A 41 -5.29 4.77 14.84
C PRO A 41 -4.28 3.62 14.91
N ALA A 42 -3.06 3.88 14.40
CA ALA A 42 -1.93 2.96 14.47
C ALA A 42 -0.86 3.49 15.42
N ASP A 43 -0.20 2.59 16.15
CA ASP A 43 0.96 2.89 17.00
C ASP A 43 2.27 2.92 16.18
N GLY A 44 2.23 2.39 14.95
CA GLY A 44 3.35 2.47 14.01
C GLY A 44 3.24 1.50 12.85
N PRO A 45 4.34 1.32 12.09
CA PRO A 45 4.46 0.28 11.08
C PRO A 45 4.24 -1.11 11.68
N GLY A 46 3.71 -2.03 10.90
CA GLY A 46 3.56 -3.43 11.31
C GLY A 46 4.91 -4.11 11.49
N GLU A 47 4.92 -5.28 12.13
CA GLU A 47 6.13 -6.07 12.25
C GLU A 47 6.67 -6.51 10.88
N GLU A 48 7.98 -6.69 10.82
CA GLU A 48 8.66 -7.11 9.60
C GLU A 48 8.35 -8.57 9.28
N GLY A 49 8.27 -8.90 7.99
CA GLY A 49 8.14 -10.28 7.54
C GLY A 49 9.46 -11.05 7.59
N ASP A 50 9.39 -12.38 7.68
CA ASP A 50 10.55 -13.26 7.84
C ASP A 50 11.56 -13.12 6.67
N ALA A 51 11.03 -12.87 5.46
CA ALA A 51 11.82 -12.78 4.24
C ALA A 51 12.21 -11.36 3.89
N THR A 52 11.27 -10.40 3.94
CA THR A 52 11.48 -9.02 3.52
C THR A 52 12.22 -8.19 4.56
N ARG A 53 12.04 -8.48 5.86
CA ARG A 53 12.77 -7.86 6.97
C ARG A 53 12.73 -6.33 6.95
N GLU A 54 11.56 -5.80 6.57
CA GLU A 54 11.25 -4.37 6.60
C GLU A 54 9.92 -4.17 7.35
N LYS A 55 9.94 -3.39 8.43
CA LYS A 55 8.72 -3.07 9.18
C LYS A 55 7.70 -2.35 8.31
N GLY A 56 6.45 -2.78 8.42
CA GLY A 56 5.33 -2.23 7.67
C GLY A 56 5.33 -2.56 6.18
N TYR A 57 6.18 -3.50 5.73
CA TYR A 57 6.19 -4.01 4.36
C TYR A 57 6.02 -5.53 4.40
N LEU A 58 5.10 -6.06 3.60
CA LEU A 58 4.95 -7.50 3.44
C LEU A 58 4.83 -7.89 1.96
N ALA A 59 5.67 -8.79 1.47
CA ALA A 59 5.50 -9.41 0.17
C ALA A 59 4.27 -10.34 0.17
N TYR A 60 3.69 -10.61 -1.00
CA TYR A 60 2.47 -11.42 -1.13
C TYR A 60 2.54 -12.82 -0.48
N TYR A 61 3.75 -13.40 -0.36
CA TYR A 61 3.94 -14.75 0.17
C TYR A 61 4.29 -14.78 1.67
N GLU A 62 4.47 -13.62 2.29
CA GLU A 62 4.72 -13.53 3.73
C GLU A 62 3.44 -13.77 4.52
#